data_AF-A0A8H7KYV5-F1
#
_entry.id   AF-A0A8H7KYV5-F1
#
_cell.length_a   1.000
_cell.length_b   1.000
_cell.length_c   1.000
_cell.angle_alpha   90.00
_cell.angle_beta   90.00
_cell.angle_gamma   90.00
#
_symmetry.space_group_name_H-M   'P 1'
#
loop_
_entity.id
_entity.type
_entity.pdbx_description
1 polymer ?
#
loop_
_entity_poly.entity_id
_entity_poly.type
_entity_poly.pdbx_seq_one_letter_code
_entity_poly.pdbx_strand_id
1 'polypeptide(L)'
;MGRWTQYDEDEYRLPHGMKRVGYDADSGRYFFKDSEGQMYQGAEGAEFSEMVPISGAPIVIGEETSDDDLEAAPSRADGYQSLAPQSSRPSSAYRTLFPFFLMVVVVLLLIWRLVVQPSLPPPPPACAEGMTAYRIKEGDTCWDISQRYGVALGKFKEANAGLDCDKLAVGKRVCVPPTSSGKRRY
;
A
#
# COMPACT_ATOMS: atom_id res chain seq x y z
N MET A 1 -25.51 29.63 12.10
CA MET A 1 -26.73 28.83 12.33
C MET A 1 -27.61 29.02 11.10
N GLY A 2 -27.59 28.05 10.19
CA GLY A 2 -28.40 28.09 8.97
C GLY A 2 -29.87 27.97 9.33
N ARG A 3 -30.65 28.98 8.94
CA ARG A 3 -32.10 29.03 9.09
C ARG A 3 -32.70 28.09 8.04
N TRP A 4 -32.74 26.80 8.33
CA TRP A 4 -33.54 25.85 7.56
C TRP A 4 -35.01 26.22 7.82
N THR A 5 -35.61 26.90 6.85
CA THR A 5 -37.04 27.19 6.90
C THR A 5 -37.78 25.91 6.62
N GLN A 6 -38.72 25.56 7.49
CA GLN A 6 -39.67 24.45 7.37
C GLN A 6 -40.52 24.47 6.08
N TYR A 7 -40.30 25.45 5.20
CA TYR A 7 -40.91 25.64 3.88
C TYR A 7 -40.11 24.98 2.73
N ASP A 8 -38.97 24.34 3.04
CA ASP A 8 -38.17 23.52 2.12
C ASP A 8 -38.60 22.05 2.08
N GLU A 9 -39.62 21.67 2.87
CA GLU A 9 -40.23 20.36 2.76
C GLU A 9 -41.07 20.33 1.47
N ASP A 10 -40.54 19.71 0.42
CA ASP A 10 -41.19 19.53 -0.88
C ASP A 10 -42.58 18.89 -0.78
N GLU A 11 -42.88 18.29 0.37
CA GLU A 11 -44.12 17.66 0.76
C GLU A 11 -45.35 18.57 0.63
N TYR A 12 -45.18 19.90 0.73
CA TYR A 12 -46.27 20.87 0.50
C TYR A 12 -46.47 21.29 -0.96
N ARG A 13 -45.53 20.97 -1.85
CA ARG A 13 -45.54 21.39 -3.27
C ARG A 13 -45.83 20.24 -4.23
N LEU A 14 -45.74 19.02 -3.73
CA LEU A 14 -46.00 17.79 -4.46
C LEU A 14 -47.44 17.32 -4.24
N PRO A 15 -48.03 16.59 -5.19
CA PRO A 15 -49.29 15.90 -4.96
C PRO A 15 -49.22 15.00 -3.73
N HIS A 16 -50.33 14.87 -3.01
CA HIS A 16 -50.41 14.07 -1.79
C HIS A 16 -49.89 12.65 -2.03
N GLY A 17 -48.88 12.24 -1.27
CA GLY A 17 -48.25 10.91 -1.39
C GLY A 17 -47.10 10.81 -2.38
N MET A 18 -46.67 11.91 -3.02
CA MET A 18 -45.45 11.96 -3.84
C MET A 18 -44.28 12.59 -3.07
N LYS A 19 -43.11 11.97 -3.16
CA LYS A 19 -41.86 12.47 -2.58
C LYS A 19 -40.77 12.59 -3.63
N ARG A 20 -40.01 13.69 -3.62
CA ARG A 20 -38.80 13.84 -4.44
C ARG A 20 -37.70 12.93 -3.90
N VAL A 21 -37.14 12.09 -4.76
CA VAL A 21 -36.11 11.09 -4.40
C VAL A 21 -34.78 11.33 -5.09
N GLY A 22 -34.71 12.23 -6.07
CA GLY A 22 -33.43 12.56 -6.71
C GLY A 22 -33.50 13.74 -7.69
N TYR A 23 -32.33 14.23 -8.05
CA TYR A 23 -32.10 15.22 -9.11
C TYR A 23 -30.92 14.75 -9.96
N ASP A 24 -31.12 14.64 -11.27
CA ASP A 24 -30.05 14.43 -12.23
C ASP A 24 -29.61 15.80 -12.77
N ALA A 25 -28.39 16.19 -12.41
CA ALA A 25 -27.79 17.47 -12.79
C ALA A 25 -27.37 17.52 -14.26
N ASP A 26 -27.08 16.36 -14.88
CA ASP A 26 -26.68 16.29 -16.28
C ASP A 26 -27.90 16.51 -17.20
N SER A 27 -29.04 15.92 -16.81
CA SER A 27 -30.30 16.05 -17.55
C SER A 27 -31.20 17.19 -17.05
N GLY A 28 -30.87 17.80 -15.90
CA GLY A 28 -31.67 18.86 -15.27
C GLY A 28 -33.07 18.40 -14.84
N ARG A 29 -33.22 17.14 -14.38
CA ARG A 29 -34.54 16.51 -14.13
C ARG A 29 -34.67 16.00 -12.71
N TYR A 30 -35.88 16.12 -12.17
CA TYR A 30 -36.24 15.58 -10.85
C TYR A 30 -36.90 14.22 -10.96
N PHE A 31 -36.62 13.37 -9.96
CA PHE A 31 -37.25 12.06 -9.79
C PHE A 31 -38.15 12.07 -8.57
N PHE A 32 -39.32 11.47 -8.72
CA PHE A 32 -40.34 11.36 -7.69
C PHE A 32 -40.74 9.91 -7.49
N LYS A 33 -41.21 9.60 -6.28
CA LYS A 33 -41.73 8.30 -5.90
C LYS A 33 -43.08 8.50 -5.24
N ASP A 34 -44.09 7.73 -5.65
CA ASP A 34 -45.40 7.76 -5.00
C ASP A 34 -45.44 6.84 -3.75
N SER A 35 -46.60 6.80 -3.09
CA SER A 35 -46.84 5.92 -1.93
C SER A 35 -46.83 4.43 -2.27
N GLU A 36 -47.04 4.07 -3.54
CA GLU A 36 -47.03 2.68 -4.04
C GLU A 36 -45.63 2.24 -4.49
N GLY A 37 -44.68 3.16 -4.52
CA GLY A 37 -43.30 2.97 -4.94
C GLY A 37 -43.04 3.09 -6.44
N GLN A 38 -44.01 3.54 -7.24
CA GLN A 38 -43.80 3.87 -8.65
C GLN A 38 -42.96 5.13 -8.80
N MET A 39 -42.07 5.10 -9.79
CA MET A 39 -41.14 6.18 -10.07
C MET A 39 -41.67 7.09 -11.17
N TYR A 40 -41.47 8.40 -11.02
CA TYR A 40 -41.88 9.42 -11.98
C TYR A 40 -40.72 10.36 -12.29
N GLN A 41 -40.64 10.82 -13.53
CA GLN A 41 -39.67 11.82 -13.99
C GLN A 41 -40.37 13.14 -14.30
N GLY A 42 -39.81 14.25 -13.82
CA GLY A 42 -40.27 15.59 -14.19
C GLY A 42 -39.80 16.07 -15.58
N ALA A 43 -40.48 17.08 -16.12
CA ALA A 43 -40.06 17.77 -17.34
C ALA A 43 -38.69 18.48 -17.16
N GLU A 44 -37.98 18.69 -18.27
CA GLU A 44 -36.63 19.30 -18.28
C GLU A 44 -36.67 20.72 -17.70
N GLY A 45 -35.90 20.99 -16.65
CA GLY A 45 -35.83 22.30 -16.01
C GLY A 45 -37.11 22.75 -15.29
N ALA A 46 -38.13 21.88 -15.17
CA ALA A 46 -39.33 22.15 -14.41
C ALA A 46 -39.22 21.53 -13.01
N GLU A 47 -39.31 22.36 -11.96
CA GLU A 47 -39.25 21.87 -10.58
C GLU A 47 -40.51 21.07 -10.18
N PHE A 48 -41.68 21.40 -10.73
CA PHE A 48 -42.98 20.86 -10.27
C PHE A 48 -44.05 20.70 -11.38
N SER A 49 -43.69 20.30 -12.60
CA SER A 49 -44.70 20.08 -13.67
C SER A 49 -44.44 18.83 -14.52
N GLU A 50 -45.56 18.28 -15.00
CA GLU A 50 -45.72 17.11 -15.88
C GLU A 50 -44.82 15.92 -15.52
N MET A 51 -45.32 15.05 -14.65
CA MET A 51 -44.63 13.85 -14.17
C MET A 51 -44.98 12.65 -15.04
N VAL A 52 -43.99 12.08 -15.72
CA VAL A 52 -44.15 10.91 -16.59
C VAL A 52 -43.76 9.64 -15.82
N PRO A 53 -44.60 8.60 -15.77
CA PRO A 53 -44.26 7.35 -15.09
C PRO A 53 -43.09 6.67 -15.79
N ILE A 54 -42.06 6.33 -15.03
CA ILE A 54 -40.88 5.62 -15.53
C ILE A 54 -41.02 4.15 -15.11
N SER A 55 -41.32 3.28 -16.08
CA SER A 55 -41.40 1.83 -15.87
C SER A 55 -40.03 1.15 -15.79
N GLY A 56 -38.93 1.90 -15.73
CA GLY A 56 -37.55 1.40 -15.63
C GLY A 56 -36.76 2.22 -14.62
N ALA A 57 -36.57 1.69 -13.42
CA ALA A 57 -35.81 2.35 -12.36
C ALA A 57 -34.30 2.34 -12.68
N PRO A 58 -33.59 3.48 -12.64
CA PRO A 58 -32.14 3.46 -12.52
C PRO A 58 -31.76 2.91 -11.14
N ILE A 59 -30.81 1.99 -11.13
CA ILE A 59 -30.32 1.27 -9.95
C ILE A 59 -29.68 2.30 -9.00
N VAL A 60 -30.34 2.58 -7.87
CA VAL A 60 -29.71 3.31 -6.76
C VAL A 60 -28.84 2.33 -5.98
N ILE A 61 -27.53 2.55 -6.02
CA ILE A 61 -26.57 1.86 -5.18
C ILE A 61 -26.56 2.55 -3.81
N GLY A 62 -26.84 1.77 -2.77
CA GLY A 62 -26.25 1.94 -1.45
C GLY A 62 -27.16 2.45 -0.36
N GLU A 63 -27.59 1.55 0.52
CA GLU A 63 -27.55 1.81 1.96
C GLU A 63 -27.32 0.47 2.68
N GLU A 64 -26.06 0.20 3.01
CA GLU A 64 -25.70 -0.77 4.04
C GLU A 64 -26.06 -0.15 5.40
N THR A 65 -27.26 -0.44 5.91
CA THR A 65 -27.54 -0.22 7.34
C THR A 65 -27.27 -1.51 8.07
N SER A 66 -26.04 -1.63 8.57
CA SER A 66 -25.76 -2.43 9.75
C SER A 66 -26.47 -1.78 10.93
N ASP A 67 -27.49 -2.43 11.48
CA ASP A 67 -27.74 -2.44 12.91
C ASP A 67 -28.65 -3.63 13.22
N ASP A 68 -28.15 -4.47 14.12
CA ASP A 68 -28.82 -5.62 14.70
C ASP A 68 -30.12 -5.20 15.39
N ASP A 69 -31.23 -5.88 15.05
CA ASP A 69 -32.32 -6.16 15.99
C ASP A 69 -32.99 -7.50 15.60
N LEU A 70 -32.71 -8.52 16.41
CA LEU A 70 -33.41 -9.80 16.46
C LEU A 70 -34.86 -9.56 16.95
N GLU A 71 -35.89 -9.99 16.21
CA GLU A 71 -37.09 -10.64 16.79
C GLU A 71 -37.99 -11.29 15.71
N ALA A 72 -38.34 -12.56 15.99
CA ALA A 72 -39.35 -13.46 15.43
C ALA A 72 -39.81 -13.33 13.96
N ALA A 73 -39.46 -14.32 13.14
CA ALA A 73 -40.20 -14.61 11.90
C ALA A 73 -41.54 -15.33 12.23
N PRO A 74 -42.72 -14.77 11.92
CA PRO A 74 -43.94 -15.55 11.84
C PRO A 74 -43.95 -16.36 10.54
N SER A 75 -44.11 -17.68 10.65
CA SER A 75 -44.42 -18.57 9.54
C SER A 75 -45.79 -18.21 8.95
N ARG A 76 -45.82 -17.69 7.73
CA ARG A 76 -47.08 -17.37 7.03
C ARG A 76 -47.73 -18.66 6.50
N ALA A 77 -49.06 -18.68 6.55
CA ALA A 77 -49.94 -19.79 6.19
C ALA A 77 -50.03 -20.11 4.67
N ASP A 78 -49.26 -19.42 3.84
CA ASP A 78 -49.28 -19.59 2.39
C ASP A 78 -48.10 -20.51 2.02
N GLY A 79 -48.38 -21.80 1.87
CA GLY A 79 -47.41 -22.90 1.72
C GLY A 79 -46.47 -22.88 0.49
N TYR A 80 -45.97 -21.72 0.08
CA TYR A 80 -44.93 -21.60 -0.94
C TYR A 80 -43.55 -21.40 -0.29
N GLN A 81 -42.84 -22.52 -0.22
CA GLN A 81 -41.40 -22.58 0.01
C GLN A 81 -40.67 -22.00 -1.21
N SER A 82 -39.84 -20.98 -1.02
CA SER A 82 -38.91 -20.54 -2.07
C SER A 82 -38.00 -21.69 -2.49
N LEU A 83 -38.16 -22.19 -3.72
CA LEU A 83 -37.26 -23.15 -4.37
C LEU A 83 -35.95 -22.50 -4.87
N ALA A 84 -35.58 -21.33 -4.34
CA ALA A 84 -34.19 -20.91 -4.45
C ALA A 84 -33.37 -21.96 -3.70
N PRO A 85 -32.43 -22.67 -4.36
CA PRO A 85 -31.53 -23.52 -3.62
C PRO A 85 -30.86 -22.61 -2.60
N GLN A 86 -31.01 -22.97 -1.32
CA GLN A 86 -30.19 -22.46 -0.25
C GLN A 86 -28.73 -22.69 -0.67
N SER A 87 -28.15 -21.76 -1.40
CA SER A 87 -26.74 -21.52 -1.23
C SER A 87 -26.67 -20.70 0.05
N SER A 88 -26.71 -21.40 1.18
CA SER A 88 -25.80 -21.07 2.26
C SER A 88 -24.40 -21.10 1.65
N ARG A 89 -24.05 -20.07 0.88
CA ARG A 89 -22.66 -19.70 0.76
C ARG A 89 -22.30 -19.45 2.21
N PRO A 90 -21.44 -20.29 2.84
CA PRO A 90 -20.96 -19.93 4.16
C PRO A 90 -20.48 -18.50 3.98
N SER A 91 -21.05 -17.59 4.77
CA SER A 91 -20.62 -16.21 4.79
C SER A 91 -19.11 -16.31 4.78
N SER A 92 -18.49 -15.73 3.77
CA SER A 92 -17.05 -15.81 3.62
C SER A 92 -16.50 -14.88 4.70
N ALA A 93 -16.68 -15.25 5.97
CA ALA A 93 -16.04 -14.67 7.13
C ALA A 93 -14.53 -14.73 6.93
N TYR A 94 -14.08 -15.76 6.20
CA TYR A 94 -12.72 -15.83 5.68
C TYR A 94 -12.34 -14.66 4.76
N ARG A 95 -13.24 -14.00 4.00
CA ARG A 95 -12.88 -12.82 3.18
C ARG A 95 -12.55 -11.58 4.02
N THR A 96 -13.28 -11.34 5.11
CA THR A 96 -13.01 -10.20 5.99
C THR A 96 -11.88 -10.49 6.98
N LEU A 97 -11.70 -11.76 7.36
CA LEU A 97 -10.62 -12.20 8.24
C LEU A 97 -9.29 -12.42 7.50
N PHE A 98 -9.32 -12.77 6.21
CA PHE A 98 -8.14 -13.00 5.36
C PHE A 98 -7.11 -11.86 5.40
N PRO A 99 -7.47 -10.55 5.29
CA PRO A 99 -6.47 -9.49 5.37
C PRO A 99 -5.78 -9.43 6.74
N PHE A 100 -6.48 -9.73 7.83
CA PHE A 100 -5.88 -9.77 9.18
C PHE A 100 -4.95 -10.98 9.34
N PHE A 101 -5.37 -12.16 8.87
CA PHE A 101 -4.50 -13.34 8.87
C PHE A 101 -3.27 -13.14 7.99
N LEU A 102 -3.42 -12.51 6.82
CA LEU A 102 -2.30 -12.18 5.94
C LEU A 102 -1.32 -11.22 6.65
N MET A 103 -1.83 -10.17 7.29
CA MET A 103 -1.00 -9.25 8.09
C MET A 103 -0.26 -9.99 9.21
N VAL A 104 -0.95 -10.85 9.97
CA VAL A 104 -0.33 -11.63 11.04
C VAL A 104 0.74 -12.57 10.49
N VAL A 105 0.49 -13.27 9.38
CA VAL A 105 1.48 -14.15 8.73
C VAL A 105 2.67 -13.35 8.21
N VAL A 106 2.47 -12.18 7.61
CA VAL A 106 3.57 -11.31 7.16
C VAL A 106 4.39 -10.81 8.34
N VAL A 107 3.75 -10.37 9.43
CA VAL A 107 4.44 -9.95 10.65
C VAL A 107 5.21 -11.10 11.27
N LEU A 108 4.64 -12.31 11.32
CA LEU A 108 5.33 -13.51 11.79
C LEU A 108 6.51 -13.88 10.88
N LEU A 109 6.37 -13.77 9.56
CA LEU A 109 7.48 -13.97 8.62
C LEU A 109 8.55 -12.91 8.76
N LEU A 110 8.20 -11.65 9.08
CA LEU A 110 9.16 -10.58 9.34
C LEU A 110 9.87 -10.76 10.67
N ILE A 111 9.18 -11.19 11.73
CA ILE A 111 9.79 -11.51 13.02
C ILE A 111 10.67 -12.74 12.89
N TRP A 112 10.20 -13.78 12.19
CA TRP A 112 11.01 -14.96 11.87
C TRP A 112 12.24 -14.56 11.05
N ARG A 113 12.07 -13.71 10.02
CA ARG A 113 13.19 -13.14 9.27
C ARG A 113 14.13 -12.35 10.17
N LEU A 114 13.63 -11.54 11.09
CA LEU A 114 14.44 -10.70 11.97
C LEU A 114 15.23 -11.53 13.00
N VAL A 115 14.61 -12.59 13.53
CA VAL A 115 15.20 -13.47 14.55
C VAL A 115 16.10 -14.55 13.93
N VAL A 116 15.80 -14.99 12.70
CA VAL A 116 16.46 -16.11 12.01
C VAL A 116 17.37 -15.63 10.86
N GLN A 117 17.43 -14.34 10.52
CA GLN A 117 18.54 -13.81 9.73
C GLN A 117 19.72 -13.54 10.67
N PRO A 118 20.72 -14.46 10.77
CA PRO A 118 22.00 -14.06 11.32
C PRO A 118 22.47 -12.88 10.48
N SER A 119 22.94 -11.84 11.16
CA SER A 119 23.61 -10.68 10.59
C SER A 119 24.37 -11.06 9.32
N LEU A 120 24.21 -10.27 8.24
CA LEU A 120 25.04 -10.41 7.05
C LEU A 120 26.50 -10.63 7.48
N PRO A 121 27.22 -11.60 6.90
CA PRO A 121 28.63 -11.78 7.21
C PRO A 121 29.33 -10.42 7.08
N PRO A 122 30.23 -10.08 8.01
CA PRO A 122 30.96 -8.83 7.93
C PRO A 122 31.56 -8.71 6.52
N PRO A 123 31.52 -7.51 5.91
CA PRO A 123 32.11 -7.34 4.59
C PRO A 123 33.54 -7.88 4.63
N PRO A 124 33.97 -8.61 3.57
CA PRO A 124 35.30 -9.20 3.55
C PRO A 124 36.32 -8.14 3.91
N PRO A 125 37.35 -8.49 4.71
CA PRO A 125 38.35 -7.52 5.11
C PRO A 125 38.93 -6.89 3.84
N ALA A 126 39.02 -5.55 3.84
CA ALA A 126 39.45 -4.80 2.66
C ALA A 126 40.85 -5.19 2.17
N CYS A 127 41.62 -5.89 3.01
CA CYS A 127 42.92 -6.44 2.72
C CYS A 127 43.01 -7.89 3.21
N ALA A 128 43.82 -8.70 2.55
CA ALA A 128 44.10 -10.08 2.99
C ALA A 128 44.73 -10.13 4.40
N GLU A 129 44.64 -11.29 5.05
CA GLU A 129 45.19 -11.50 6.38
C GLU A 129 46.69 -11.14 6.44
N GLY A 130 47.08 -10.41 7.49
CA GLY A 130 48.46 -9.95 7.69
C GLY A 130 48.83 -8.67 6.92
N MET A 131 47.95 -8.12 6.08
CA MET A 131 48.15 -6.82 5.43
C MET A 131 47.57 -5.68 6.27
N THR A 132 48.24 -4.52 6.26
CA THR A 132 47.77 -3.32 6.95
C THR A 132 47.02 -2.41 5.98
N ALA A 133 45.77 -2.06 6.31
CA ALA A 133 44.99 -1.11 5.51
C ALA A 133 45.45 0.33 5.82
N TYR A 134 46.04 1.00 4.83
CA TYR A 134 46.45 2.41 4.90
C TYR A 134 45.46 3.31 4.16
N ARG A 135 45.12 4.47 4.74
CA ARG A 135 44.25 5.45 4.10
C ARG A 135 45.10 6.55 3.45
N ILE A 136 44.97 6.70 2.14
CA ILE A 136 45.71 7.68 1.35
C ILE A 136 45.39 9.09 1.85
N LYS A 137 46.43 9.87 2.14
CA LYS A 137 46.36 11.29 2.48
C LYS A 137 46.77 12.14 1.29
N GLU A 138 46.47 13.43 1.36
CA GLU A 138 46.90 14.39 0.36
C GLU A 138 48.44 14.43 0.28
N GLY A 139 48.98 14.39 -0.94
CA GLY A 139 50.41 14.38 -1.20
C GLY A 139 51.11 13.01 -1.04
N ASP A 140 50.38 11.95 -0.68
CA ASP A 140 50.97 10.61 -0.61
C ASP A 140 51.26 10.07 -2.03
N THR A 141 52.44 9.48 -2.20
CA THR A 141 52.77 8.66 -3.38
C THR A 141 52.89 7.19 -3.00
N CYS A 142 52.73 6.28 -3.98
CA CYS A 142 52.98 4.86 -3.74
C CYS A 142 54.40 4.61 -3.23
N TRP A 143 55.38 5.39 -3.70
CA TRP A 143 56.77 5.28 -3.29
C TRP A 143 56.93 5.67 -1.81
N ASP A 144 56.39 6.82 -1.40
CA ASP A 144 56.45 7.29 -0.01
C ASP A 144 55.77 6.31 0.94
N ILE A 145 54.59 5.80 0.58
CA ILE A 145 53.88 4.81 1.39
C ILE A 145 54.73 3.54 1.49
N SER A 146 55.21 3.01 0.37
CA SER A 146 56.03 1.79 0.38
C SER A 146 57.29 1.93 1.22
N GLN A 147 57.97 3.07 1.14
CA GLN A 147 59.19 3.36 1.89
C GLN A 147 58.93 3.51 3.38
N ARG A 148 57.86 4.22 3.77
CA ARG A 148 57.44 4.37 5.18
C ARG A 148 57.18 3.03 5.86
N TYR A 149 56.61 2.10 5.11
CA TYR A 149 56.31 0.76 5.59
C TYR A 149 57.42 -0.26 5.31
N GLY A 150 58.56 0.14 4.72
CA GLY A 150 59.69 -0.76 4.46
C GLY A 150 59.40 -1.87 3.44
N VAL A 151 58.44 -1.66 2.54
CA VAL A 151 58.01 -2.64 1.52
C VAL A 151 58.56 -2.24 0.16
N ALA A 152 58.98 -3.20 -0.65
CA ALA A 152 59.37 -2.94 -2.03
C ALA A 152 58.16 -2.45 -2.86
N LEU A 153 58.32 -1.38 -3.65
CA LEU A 153 57.24 -0.80 -4.47
C LEU A 153 56.55 -1.83 -5.38
N GLY A 154 57.30 -2.78 -5.93
CA GLY A 154 56.73 -3.89 -6.72
C GLY A 154 55.77 -4.75 -5.91
N LYS A 155 56.13 -5.12 -4.67
CA LYS A 155 55.26 -5.88 -3.76
C LYS A 155 54.05 -5.09 -3.30
N PHE A 156 54.19 -3.79 -3.12
CA PHE A 156 53.07 -2.90 -2.82
C PHE A 156 52.07 -2.85 -3.99
N LYS A 157 52.55 -2.72 -5.25
CA LYS A 157 51.69 -2.75 -6.44
C LYS A 157 51.04 -4.11 -6.67
N GLU A 158 51.77 -5.21 -6.46
CA GLU A 158 51.24 -6.58 -6.55
C GLU A 158 50.09 -6.79 -5.55
N ALA A 159 50.22 -6.28 -4.32
CA ALA A 159 49.18 -6.38 -3.30
C ALA A 159 47.92 -5.55 -3.60
N ASN A 160 48.02 -4.57 -4.51
CA ASN A 160 46.94 -3.67 -4.91
C ASN A 160 46.76 -3.73 -6.44
N ALA A 161 46.40 -4.91 -6.96
CA ALA A 161 46.20 -5.10 -8.39
C ALA A 161 45.19 -4.08 -8.96
N GLY A 162 45.59 -3.34 -9.98
CA GLY A 162 44.77 -2.27 -10.59
C GLY A 162 44.91 -0.89 -9.96
N LEU A 163 45.75 -0.72 -8.92
CA LEU A 163 46.09 0.60 -8.38
C LEU A 163 46.97 1.39 -9.36
N ASP A 164 46.48 2.55 -9.78
CA ASP A 164 47.25 3.54 -10.53
C ASP A 164 47.99 4.47 -9.55
N CYS A 165 49.32 4.39 -9.54
CA CYS A 165 50.15 5.18 -8.64
C CYS A 165 50.27 6.65 -9.03
N ASP A 166 49.93 7.01 -10.27
CA ASP A 166 49.92 8.40 -10.74
C ASP A 166 48.58 9.08 -10.42
N LYS A 167 47.55 8.29 -10.06
CA LYS A 167 46.18 8.75 -9.80
C LYS A 167 45.65 8.24 -8.47
N LEU A 168 46.40 8.48 -7.40
CA LEU A 168 45.98 8.13 -6.05
C LEU A 168 44.82 9.03 -5.60
N ALA A 169 43.71 8.41 -5.21
CA ALA A 169 42.55 9.11 -4.69
C ALA A 169 42.62 9.24 -3.17
N VAL A 170 42.64 10.49 -2.69
CA VAL A 170 42.68 10.81 -1.26
C VAL A 170 41.47 10.18 -0.54
N GLY A 171 41.72 9.61 0.64
CA GLY A 171 40.71 8.98 1.47
C GLY A 171 40.38 7.53 1.12
N LYS A 172 40.86 7.00 -0.03
CA LYS A 172 40.79 5.57 -0.36
C LYS A 172 41.74 4.76 0.51
N ARG A 173 41.42 3.47 0.66
CA ARG A 173 42.25 2.51 1.38
C ARG A 173 43.08 1.68 0.40
N VAL A 174 44.33 1.45 0.76
CA VAL A 174 45.28 0.57 0.07
C VAL A 174 45.85 -0.43 1.07
N CYS A 175 46.23 -1.60 0.57
CA CYS A 175 46.73 -2.71 1.37
C CYS A 175 48.26 -2.70 1.36
N VAL A 176 48.86 -2.61 2.54
CA VAL A 176 50.30 -2.67 2.72
C VAL A 176 50.67 -4.06 3.19
N PRO A 177 51.45 -4.84 2.40
CA PRO A 177 51.90 -6.17 2.84
C PRO A 177 52.93 -6.06 3.97
N PRO A 178 53.11 -7.10 4.78
CA PRO A 178 54.14 -7.09 5.82
C PRO A 178 55.54 -6.99 5.20
N THR A 179 56.45 -6.31 5.90
CA THR A 179 57.86 -6.23 5.47
C THR A 179 58.43 -7.63 5.36
N SER A 180 58.85 -8.03 4.17
CA SER A 180 59.75 -9.17 4.02
C SER A 180 61.12 -8.74 4.51
N SER A 181 61.31 -8.62 5.83
CA SER A 181 62.64 -8.63 6.42
C SER A 181 63.28 -9.93 5.95
N GLY A 182 64.16 -9.82 4.96
CA GLY A 182 64.64 -10.95 4.19
C GLY A 182 65.12 -12.04 5.13
N LYS A 183 64.51 -13.21 5.05
CA LYS A 183 65.13 -14.45 5.50
C LYS A 183 66.34 -14.66 4.58
N ARG A 184 67.46 -13.96 4.87
CA ARG A 184 68.77 -14.30 4.33
C ARG A 184 69.10 -15.69 4.88
N ARG A 185 68.68 -16.72 4.15
CA ARG A 185 69.28 -18.04 4.31
C ARG A 185 70.71 -17.88 3.76
N TYR A 186 71.65 -17.72 4.69
CA TYR A 186 73.04 -18.04 4.44
C TYR A 186 73.20 -19.56 4.43
#